data_AF-Q5V9L0-F1
#
_entry.id   AF-Q5V9L0-F1
#
_cell.length_a   1.000
_cell.length_b   1.000
_cell.length_c   1.000
_cell.angle_alpha   90.00
_cell.angle_beta   90.00
_cell.angle_gamma   90.00
#
_symmetry.space_group_name_H-M   'P 1'
#
loop_
_entity.id
_entity.type
_entity.pdbx_description
1 polymer ?
#
loop_
_entity_poly.entity_id
_entity_poly.type
_entity_poly.pdbx_seq_one_letter_code
_entity_poly.pdbx_strand_id
1 'polypeptide(L)'
;ITTVEQINAGMRVARKQEKPFMPSPGQFVAWCRSEEVVAAGLPDVNELMEMIYRYCRTRGLYPDAESYPWKRNEHYWLVTGLYTDMRANALSDSELRRKASDELLRMVRRMNAGEVIPEPVKQIPKLGGRPLSNEQGLNKIAEIRAKFGLGRGRNHG
;
A
#
# COMPACT_ATOMS: atom_id res chain seq x y z
N ILE A 1 -20.75 2.51 5.30
CA ILE A 1 -21.54 3.25 4.32
C ILE A 1 -22.19 4.37 5.08
N THR A 2 -21.78 5.60 4.82
CA THR A 2 -22.17 6.77 5.62
C THR A 2 -22.72 7.89 4.76
N THR A 3 -22.69 7.75 3.43
CA THR A 3 -23.20 8.76 2.50
C THR A 3 -24.28 8.18 1.58
N VAL A 4 -25.16 9.06 1.08
CA VAL A 4 -26.22 8.69 0.15
C VAL A 4 -25.65 8.29 -1.21
N GLU A 5 -24.53 8.90 -1.61
CA GLU A 5 -23.80 8.60 -2.84
C GLU A 5 -23.31 7.16 -2.85
N GLN A 6 -22.76 6.67 -1.73
CA GLN A 6 -22.34 5.27 -1.58
C GLN A 6 -23.53 4.31 -1.71
N ILE A 7 -24.68 4.65 -1.13
CA ILE A 7 -25.92 3.86 -1.25
C ILE A 7 -26.39 3.83 -2.71
N ASN A 8 -26.46 4.99 -3.36
CA ASN A 8 -26.86 5.12 -4.75
C ASN A 8 -25.93 4.33 -5.68
N ALA A 9 -24.65 4.27 -5.36
CA ALA A 9 -23.68 3.46 -6.07
C ALA A 9 -24.00 1.96 -5.99
N GLY A 10 -24.21 1.43 -4.78
CA GLY A 10 -24.67 0.04 -4.60
C GLY A 10 -26.00 -0.22 -5.30
N MET A 11 -26.92 0.74 -5.30
CA MET A 11 -28.21 0.63 -5.98
C MET A 11 -28.08 0.54 -7.50
N ARG A 12 -27.08 1.19 -8.13
CA ARG A 12 -26.83 1.02 -9.57
C ARG A 12 -26.45 -0.41 -9.91
N VAL A 13 -25.58 -1.03 -9.11
CA VAL A 13 -25.20 -2.43 -9.29
C VAL A 13 -26.40 -3.34 -9.06
N ALA A 14 -27.18 -3.09 -8.00
CA ALA A 14 -28.39 -3.85 -7.70
C ALA A 14 -29.46 -3.74 -8.78
N ARG A 15 -29.55 -2.63 -9.53
CA ARG A 15 -30.48 -2.49 -10.66
C ARG A 15 -30.04 -3.23 -11.92
N LYS A 16 -28.73 -3.44 -12.10
CA LYS A 16 -28.19 -4.18 -13.24
C LYS A 16 -28.37 -5.69 -13.11
N GLN A 17 -28.63 -6.18 -11.90
CA GLN A 17 -28.85 -7.61 -11.68
C GLN A 17 -30.21 -8.04 -12.25
N GLU A 18 -30.26 -9.21 -12.89
CA GLU A 18 -31.51 -9.80 -13.38
C GLU A 18 -32.32 -10.48 -12.26
N LYS A 19 -31.73 -10.65 -11.07
CA LYS A 19 -32.37 -11.31 -9.93
C LYS A 19 -33.46 -10.40 -9.34
N PRO A 20 -34.68 -10.93 -9.08
CA PRO A 20 -35.79 -10.15 -8.55
C PRO A 20 -35.65 -9.79 -7.06
N PHE A 21 -34.63 -10.33 -6.38
CA PHE A 21 -34.40 -10.11 -4.96
C PHE A 21 -33.23 -9.18 -4.71
N MET A 22 -33.37 -8.35 -3.68
CA MET A 22 -32.30 -7.52 -3.15
C MET A 22 -31.18 -8.44 -2.60
N PRO A 23 -29.89 -8.14 -2.84
CA PRO A 23 -28.77 -8.90 -2.25
C PRO A 23 -28.82 -8.92 -0.71
N SER A 24 -28.00 -9.79 -0.11
CA SER A 24 -27.77 -9.70 1.33
C SER A 24 -27.15 -8.34 1.71
N PRO A 25 -27.36 -7.86 2.95
CA PRO A 25 -26.74 -6.61 3.41
C PRO A 25 -25.21 -6.56 3.21
N GLY A 26 -24.52 -7.69 3.46
CA GLY A 26 -23.07 -7.79 3.24
C GLY A 26 -22.67 -7.63 1.76
N GLN A 27 -23.40 -8.28 0.85
CA GLN A 27 -23.17 -8.14 -0.59
C GLN A 27 -23.44 -6.71 -1.07
N PHE A 28 -24.51 -6.08 -0.59
CA PHE A 28 -24.81 -4.70 -0.97
C PHE A 28 -23.72 -3.73 -0.52
N VAL A 29 -23.20 -3.89 0.71
CA VAL A 29 -22.09 -3.09 1.21
C VAL A 29 -20.82 -3.30 0.36
N ALA A 30 -20.57 -4.53 -0.08
CA ALA A 30 -19.46 -4.82 -0.98
C ALA A 30 -19.60 -4.10 -2.33
N TRP A 31 -20.80 -4.05 -2.91
CA TRP A 31 -21.06 -3.30 -4.14
C TRP A 31 -20.89 -1.80 -3.98
N CYS A 32 -21.39 -1.22 -2.89
CA CYS A 32 -21.20 0.20 -2.60
C CYS A 32 -19.71 0.56 -2.56
N ARG A 33 -18.90 -0.28 -1.91
CA ARG A 33 -17.45 -0.13 -1.81
C ARG A 33 -16.75 -0.28 -3.15
N SER A 34 -17.13 -1.28 -3.95
CA SER A 34 -16.54 -1.52 -5.27
C SER A 34 -16.77 -0.35 -6.22
N GLU A 35 -17.97 0.23 -6.23
CA GLU A 35 -18.26 1.39 -7.07
C GLU A 35 -17.48 2.64 -6.64
N GLU A 36 -17.20 2.81 -5.35
CA GLU A 36 -16.37 3.92 -4.86
C GLU A 36 -14.94 3.82 -5.40
N VAL A 37 -14.38 2.60 -5.45
CA VAL A 37 -13.07 2.32 -6.05
C VAL A 37 -13.06 2.64 -7.54
N VAL A 38 -14.07 2.17 -8.29
CA VAL A 38 -14.19 2.43 -9.73
C VAL A 38 -14.41 3.92 -10.00
N ALA A 39 -15.19 4.63 -9.19
CA ALA A 39 -15.42 6.06 -9.32
C ALA A 39 -14.14 6.89 -9.07
N ALA A 40 -13.23 6.41 -8.22
CA ALA A 40 -11.91 7.00 -8.04
C ALA A 40 -10.94 6.69 -9.22
N GLY A 41 -11.39 5.93 -10.22
CA GLY A 41 -10.58 5.50 -11.37
C GLY A 41 -9.52 4.45 -11.01
N LEU A 42 -9.65 3.79 -9.86
CA LEU A 42 -8.79 2.68 -9.46
C LEU A 42 -9.29 1.36 -10.07
N PRO A 43 -8.41 0.37 -10.26
CA PRO A 43 -8.82 -0.95 -10.71
C PRO A 43 -9.76 -1.60 -9.68
N ASP A 44 -10.69 -2.43 -10.16
CA ASP A 44 -11.43 -3.29 -9.25
C ASP A 44 -10.52 -4.38 -8.63
N VAL A 45 -11.05 -5.16 -7.69
CA VAL A 45 -10.27 -6.19 -6.99
C VAL A 45 -9.73 -7.24 -7.97
N ASN A 46 -10.52 -7.67 -8.95
CA ASN A 46 -10.08 -8.69 -9.90
C ASN A 46 -9.00 -8.13 -10.85
N GLU A 47 -9.19 -6.91 -11.34
CA GLU A 47 -8.20 -6.22 -12.15
C GLU A 47 -6.88 -6.02 -11.39
N LEU A 48 -6.95 -5.63 -10.12
CA LEU A 48 -5.76 -5.51 -9.27
C LEU A 48 -5.07 -6.87 -9.05
N MET A 49 -5.83 -7.94 -8.84
CA MET A 49 -5.25 -9.29 -8.72
C MET A 49 -4.55 -9.72 -10.01
N GLU A 50 -5.14 -9.47 -11.18
CA GLU A 50 -4.50 -9.72 -12.47
C GLU A 50 -3.21 -8.92 -12.64
N MET A 51 -3.19 -7.67 -12.20
CA MET A 51 -1.97 -6.85 -12.18
C MET A 51 -0.90 -7.44 -11.25
N ILE A 52 -1.28 -7.94 -10.07
CA ILE A 52 -0.36 -8.60 -9.14
C ILE A 52 0.21 -9.88 -9.76
N TYR A 53 -0.62 -10.75 -10.31
CA TYR A 53 -0.15 -11.99 -10.94
C TYR A 53 0.77 -11.72 -12.13
N ARG A 54 0.43 -10.73 -12.96
CA ARG A 54 1.27 -10.29 -14.07
C ARG A 54 2.62 -9.80 -13.56
N TYR A 55 2.61 -8.95 -12.52
CA TYR A 55 3.83 -8.47 -11.90
C TYR A 55 4.66 -9.62 -11.33
N CYS A 56 4.06 -10.56 -10.57
CA CYS A 56 4.74 -11.76 -10.08
C CYS A 56 5.44 -12.55 -11.19
N ARG A 57 4.79 -12.72 -12.34
CA ARG A 57 5.32 -13.46 -13.49
C ARG A 57 6.44 -12.72 -14.21
N THR A 58 6.35 -11.40 -14.32
CA THR A 58 7.21 -10.59 -15.18
C THR A 58 8.24 -9.75 -14.41
N ARG A 59 8.18 -9.71 -13.08
CA ARG A 59 9.09 -8.89 -12.24
C ARG A 59 10.57 -9.19 -12.50
N GLY A 60 10.92 -10.45 -12.76
CA GLY A 60 12.31 -10.85 -13.06
C GLY A 60 12.86 -10.28 -14.37
N LEU A 61 12.01 -9.74 -15.26
CA LEU A 61 12.42 -9.11 -16.52
C LEU A 61 12.88 -7.65 -16.33
N TYR A 62 12.70 -7.10 -15.12
CA TYR A 62 13.03 -5.71 -14.80
C TYR A 62 14.09 -5.68 -13.68
N PRO A 63 14.99 -4.69 -13.66
CA PRO A 63 16.02 -4.60 -12.61
C PRO A 63 15.40 -4.31 -11.23
N ASP A 64 14.47 -3.37 -11.16
CA ASP A 64 13.81 -2.93 -9.93
C ASP A 64 12.30 -2.76 -10.15
N ALA A 65 11.56 -2.48 -9.06
CA ALA A 65 10.11 -2.36 -9.12
C ALA A 65 9.70 -1.07 -9.86
N GLU A 66 10.48 -0.01 -9.70
CA GLU A 66 10.28 1.32 -10.26
C GLU A 66 10.48 1.33 -11.78
N SER A 67 11.35 0.47 -12.31
CA SER A 67 11.58 0.30 -13.76
C SER A 67 10.48 -0.52 -14.46
N TYR A 68 9.53 -1.09 -13.71
CA TYR A 68 8.37 -1.77 -14.30
C TYR A 68 7.44 -0.74 -14.96
N PRO A 69 6.80 -1.03 -16.11
CA PRO A 69 5.99 -0.06 -16.87
C PRO A 69 4.62 0.17 -16.23
N TRP A 70 4.58 0.86 -15.09
CA TRP A 70 3.35 1.23 -14.41
C TRP A 70 2.56 2.27 -15.22
N LYS A 71 1.27 2.02 -15.43
CA LYS A 71 0.38 2.98 -16.12
C LYS A 71 0.07 4.21 -15.28
N ARG A 72 0.03 4.05 -13.95
CA ARG A 72 -0.29 5.10 -12.98
C ARG A 72 0.48 4.86 -11.68
N ASN A 73 0.68 5.92 -10.91
CA ASN A 73 1.42 5.86 -9.63
C ASN A 73 0.72 4.97 -8.60
N GLU A 74 -0.61 4.98 -8.54
CA GLU A 74 -1.38 4.19 -7.57
C GLU A 74 -1.18 2.69 -7.80
N HIS A 75 -1.02 2.28 -9.06
CA HIS A 75 -0.78 0.89 -9.43
C HIS A 75 0.54 0.36 -8.86
N TYR A 76 1.60 1.19 -8.91
CA TYR A 76 2.87 0.85 -8.31
C TYR A 76 2.71 0.57 -6.82
N TRP A 77 2.12 1.50 -6.06
CA TRP A 77 2.00 1.37 -4.61
C TRP A 77 1.11 0.21 -4.17
N LEU A 78 -0.02 0.01 -4.86
CA LEU A 78 -0.92 -1.12 -4.59
C LEU A 78 -0.23 -2.46 -4.86
N VAL A 79 0.33 -2.63 -6.07
CA VAL A 79 0.88 -3.92 -6.50
C VAL A 79 2.16 -4.26 -5.73
N THR A 80 3.08 -3.32 -5.58
CA THR A 80 4.35 -3.58 -4.89
C THR A 80 4.18 -3.78 -3.38
N GLY A 81 3.24 -3.05 -2.76
CA GLY A 81 2.86 -3.26 -1.37
C GLY A 81 2.28 -4.65 -1.15
N LEU A 82 1.28 -5.03 -1.93
CA LEU A 82 0.66 -6.37 -1.85
C LEU A 82 1.63 -7.49 -2.20
N TYR A 83 2.52 -7.29 -3.18
CA TYR A 83 3.58 -8.24 -3.51
C TYR A 83 4.55 -8.47 -2.35
N THR A 84 5.00 -7.38 -1.71
CA THR A 84 5.88 -7.45 -0.54
C THR A 84 5.20 -8.20 0.60
N ASP A 85 3.95 -7.85 0.91
CA ASP A 85 3.14 -8.51 1.94
C ASP A 85 2.94 -10.00 1.66
N MET A 86 2.62 -10.35 0.41
CA MET A 86 2.44 -11.74 -0.03
C MET A 86 3.72 -12.55 0.18
N ARG A 87 4.88 -11.98 -0.18
CA ARG A 87 6.18 -12.66 0.01
C ARG A 87 6.61 -12.77 1.46
N ALA A 88 6.33 -11.74 2.26
CA ALA A 88 6.71 -11.71 3.67
C ALA A 88 5.86 -12.65 4.54
N ASN A 89 4.57 -12.81 4.19
CA ASN A 89 3.59 -13.51 5.03
C ASN A 89 3.03 -14.80 4.41
N ALA A 90 3.51 -15.20 3.22
CA ALA A 90 3.03 -16.39 2.49
C ALA A 90 1.50 -16.43 2.35
N LEU A 91 0.90 -15.29 1.97
CA LEU A 91 -0.55 -15.15 1.88
C LEU A 91 -1.15 -16.14 0.88
N SER A 92 -2.26 -16.76 1.25
CA SER A 92 -3.12 -17.50 0.31
C SER A 92 -3.85 -16.56 -0.65
N ASP A 93 -4.40 -17.11 -1.73
CA ASP A 93 -5.12 -16.30 -2.73
C ASP A 93 -6.31 -15.54 -2.16
N SER A 94 -7.08 -16.18 -1.26
CA SER A 94 -8.23 -15.56 -0.61
C SER A 94 -7.81 -14.44 0.37
N GLU A 95 -6.70 -14.62 1.09
CA GLU A 95 -6.15 -13.59 1.96
C GLU A 95 -5.61 -12.40 1.18
N LEU A 96 -4.93 -12.67 0.07
CA LEU A 96 -4.44 -11.64 -0.84
C LEU A 96 -5.60 -10.83 -1.43
N ARG A 97 -6.68 -11.48 -1.89
CA ARG A 97 -7.90 -10.82 -2.40
C ARG A 97 -8.56 -9.93 -1.35
N ARG A 98 -8.64 -10.41 -0.11
CA ARG A 98 -9.18 -9.62 1.01
C ARG A 98 -8.32 -8.38 1.26
N LYS A 99 -7.00 -8.55 1.36
CA LYS A 99 -6.06 -7.43 1.52
C LYS A 99 -6.12 -6.46 0.34
N ALA A 100 -6.24 -6.95 -0.89
CA ALA A 100 -6.40 -6.11 -2.09
C ALA A 100 -7.65 -5.22 -1.99
N SER A 101 -8.78 -5.76 -1.53
CA SER A 101 -9.99 -4.95 -1.26
C SER A 101 -9.73 -3.86 -0.22
N ASP A 102 -9.05 -4.21 0.88
CA ASP A 102 -8.77 -3.25 1.96
C ASP A 102 -7.81 -2.13 1.53
N GLU A 103 -6.75 -2.47 0.77
CA GLU A 103 -5.79 -1.49 0.25
C GLU A 103 -6.40 -0.57 -0.80
N LEU A 104 -7.29 -1.07 -1.66
CA LEU A 104 -8.05 -0.23 -2.59
C LEU A 104 -8.89 0.81 -1.83
N LEU A 105 -9.62 0.40 -0.79
CA LEU A 105 -10.40 1.33 0.03
C LEU A 105 -9.54 2.30 0.83
N ARG A 106 -8.31 1.92 1.17
CA ARG A 106 -7.35 2.84 1.78
C ARG A 106 -6.86 3.86 0.74
N MET A 107 -6.55 3.43 -0.47
CA MET A 107 -6.13 4.31 -1.56
C MET A 107 -7.22 5.30 -1.94
N VAL A 108 -8.48 4.87 -2.08
CA VAL A 108 -9.63 5.75 -2.30
C VAL A 108 -9.70 6.84 -1.23
N ARG A 109 -9.54 6.47 0.05
CA ARG A 109 -9.57 7.44 1.15
C ARG A 109 -8.45 8.48 1.06
N ARG A 110 -7.24 8.06 0.68
CA ARG A 110 -6.11 8.96 0.44
C ARG A 110 -6.40 9.94 -0.71
N MET A 111 -6.91 9.43 -1.83
CA MET A 111 -7.28 10.24 -3.00
C MET A 111 -8.39 11.23 -2.67
N ASN A 112 -9.44 10.81 -1.95
CA ASN A 112 -10.54 11.68 -1.53
C ASN A 112 -10.10 12.74 -0.51
N ALA A 113 -9.05 12.47 0.27
CA ALA A 113 -8.42 13.47 1.14
C ALA A 113 -7.56 14.50 0.37
N GLY A 114 -7.45 14.37 -0.96
CA GLY A 114 -6.62 15.23 -1.80
C GLY A 114 -5.13 14.91 -1.70
N GLU A 115 -4.75 13.74 -1.17
CA GLU A 115 -3.36 13.32 -1.11
C GLU A 115 -2.83 13.05 -2.52
N VAL A 116 -1.72 13.72 -2.89
CA VAL A 116 -1.02 13.43 -4.14
C VAL A 116 -0.27 12.11 -3.96
N ILE A 117 -0.67 11.09 -4.73
CA ILE A 117 0.00 9.79 -4.69
C ILE A 117 1.39 9.94 -5.31
N PRO A 118 2.47 9.65 -4.54
CA PRO A 118 3.83 9.93 -4.97
C PRO A 118 4.21 9.10 -6.20
N GLU A 119 5.08 9.65 -7.04
CA GLU A 119 5.68 8.89 -8.14
C GLU A 119 6.58 7.76 -7.62
N PRO A 120 6.74 6.65 -8.37
CA PRO A 120 7.72 5.62 -8.04
C PRO A 120 9.13 6.20 -8.11
N VAL A 121 9.78 6.36 -6.95
CA VAL A 121 11.16 6.87 -6.86
C VAL A 121 12.06 5.75 -6.34
N LYS A 122 13.17 5.50 -7.07
CA LYS A 122 14.19 4.56 -6.61
C LYS A 122 14.74 5.02 -5.28
N GLN A 123 14.53 4.23 -4.24
CA GLN A 123 15.14 4.51 -2.94
C GLN A 123 16.60 4.02 -2.97
N ILE A 124 17.51 4.86 -2.49
CA ILE A 124 18.87 4.44 -2.19
C ILE A 124 18.76 3.29 -1.19
N PRO A 125 19.50 2.17 -1.35
CA PRO A 125 19.53 1.12 -0.36
C PRO A 125 19.74 1.73 1.03
N LYS A 126 18.78 1.55 1.94
CA LYS A 126 19.01 1.86 3.35
C LYS A 126 20.06 0.86 3.81
N LEU A 127 21.34 1.24 3.71
CA LEU A 127 22.45 0.52 4.32
C LEU A 127 22.23 0.57 5.83
N GLY A 128 21.56 -0.45 6.37
CA GLY A 128 21.23 -0.49 7.79
C GLY A 128 20.63 -1.83 8.22
N GLY A 129 21.35 -2.53 9.09
CA GLY A 129 20.82 -3.65 9.87
C GLY A 129 19.83 -3.19 10.95
N ARG A 130 19.53 -4.05 11.93
CA ARG A 130 18.68 -3.69 13.06
C ARG A 130 19.13 -2.35 13.66
N PRO A 131 18.22 -1.39 13.87
CA PRO A 131 18.54 -0.17 14.61
C PRO A 131 19.21 -0.54 15.94
N LEU A 132 20.28 0.17 16.30
CA LEU A 132 20.92 -0.03 17.59
C LEU A 132 19.90 0.23 18.71
N SER A 133 19.96 -0.57 19.77
CA SER A 133 19.26 -0.20 21.00
C SER A 133 19.79 1.12 21.52
N ASN A 134 19.02 1.81 22.38
CA ASN A 134 19.45 3.08 22.97
C ASN A 134 20.82 2.93 23.67
N GLU A 135 21.01 1.85 24.42
CA GLU A 135 22.27 1.53 25.09
C GLU A 135 23.44 1.33 24.09
N GLN A 136 23.22 0.55 23.03
CA GLN A 136 24.22 0.34 21.98
C GLN A 136 24.57 1.65 21.26
N GLY A 137 23.57 2.51 21.03
CA GLY A 137 23.76 3.84 20.44
C GLY A 137 24.62 4.74 21.33
N LEU A 138 24.33 4.80 22.63
CA LEU A 138 25.10 5.58 23.61
C LEU A 138 26.55 5.09 23.72
N ASN A 139 26.77 3.78 23.73
CA ASN A 139 28.12 3.20 23.74
C ASN A 139 28.90 3.57 22.47
N LYS A 140 28.25 3.54 21.30
CA LYS A 140 28.89 3.95 20.05
C LYS A 140 29.22 5.44 20.02
N ILE A 141 28.35 6.28 20.57
CA ILE A 141 28.61 7.72 20.72
C ILE A 141 29.80 7.96 21.66
N ALA A 142 29.89 7.23 22.78
CA ALA A 142 31.02 7.34 23.71
C ALA A 142 32.34 6.93 23.05
N GLU A 143 32.35 5.82 22.29
CA GLU A 143 33.50 5.37 21.49
C GLU A 143 33.97 6.45 20.52
N ILE A 144 33.04 7.06 19.76
CA ILE A 144 33.35 8.14 18.81
C ILE A 144 33.93 9.35 19.55
N ARG A 145 33.32 9.75 20.67
CA ARG A 145 33.81 10.90 21.47
C ARG A 145 35.22 10.68 21.99
N ALA A 146 35.53 9.47 22.45
CA ALA A 146 36.88 9.11 22.90
C ALA A 146 37.88 9.11 21.74
N LYS A 147 37.50 8.50 20.60
CA LYS A 147 38.35 8.38 19.41
C LYS A 147 38.73 9.75 18.81
N PHE A 148 37.82 10.71 18.85
CA PHE A 148 38.01 12.03 18.26
C PHE A 148 38.22 13.16 19.29
N GLY A 149 38.38 12.83 20.58
CA GLY A 149 38.65 13.81 21.63
C GLY A 149 37.53 14.83 21.87
N LEU A 150 36.29 14.52 21.46
CA LEU A 150 35.13 15.43 21.48
C LEU A 150 34.48 15.57 22.88
N GLY A 151 35.15 15.07 23.92
CA GLY A 151 34.58 14.88 25.27
C GLY A 151 35.00 15.91 26.32
N ARG A 152 35.78 16.94 25.99
CA ARG A 152 36.14 17.99 26.95
C ARG A 152 35.83 19.37 26.40
N GLY A 153 34.67 19.90 26.79
CA GLY A 153 34.53 21.34 26.91
C GLY A 153 35.62 21.84 27.85
N ARG A 154 36.49 22.72 27.35
CA ARG A 154 37.41 23.50 28.16
C ARG A 154 36.57 24.23 29.21
N ASN A 155 36.64 23.83 30.47
CA ASN A 155 36.38 24.74 31.57
C ASN A 155 37.49 25.79 31.53
N HIS A 156 37.21 26.94 30.93
CA HIS A 156 37.94 28.16 31.24
C HIS A 156 37.45 28.61 32.61
N GLY A 157 38.33 28.49 33.60
CA GLY A 157 38.14 29.09 34.91
C GLY A 157 38.21 30.61 34.87
#